data_AF-A0A357XU66-F1
#
_entry.id   AF-A0A357XU66-F1
#
_cell.length_a   1.000
_cell.length_b   1.000
_cell.length_c   1.000
_cell.angle_alpha   90.00
_cell.angle_beta   90.00
_cell.angle_gamma   90.00
#
_symmetry.space_group_name_H-M   'P 1'
#
loop_
_entity.id
_entity.type
_entity.pdbx_description
1 polymer ?
#
loop_
_entity_poly.entity_id
_entity_poly.type
_entity_poly.pdbx_seq_one_letter_code
_entity_poly.pdbx_strand_id
1 'polypeptide(L)'
;MQTDLTSTNKMIDTLTGNIAILEQDEVAFLKYVAENGSDFDTEQKAFLADRVRSCTEFLNENISLLNKITEVQADGHLKFLDADPYRIAILRLQAAILQAEAACGKNTEPTN
;
A
#
# COMPACT_ATOMS: atom_id res chain seq x y z
N MET A 1 -6.27 -20.25 -29.24
CA MET A 1 -6.63 -19.99 -27.83
C MET A 1 -6.35 -18.53 -27.57
N GLN A 2 -7.40 -17.73 -27.45
CA GLN A 2 -7.30 -16.31 -27.19
C GLN A 2 -7.05 -16.19 -25.69
N THR A 3 -5.80 -16.03 -25.27
CA THR A 3 -5.52 -15.55 -23.91
C THR A 3 -6.23 -14.23 -23.81
N ASP A 4 -7.28 -14.17 -23.00
CA ASP A 4 -8.08 -12.98 -22.79
C ASP A 4 -7.20 -11.97 -22.02
N LEU A 5 -6.33 -11.32 -22.79
CA LEU A 5 -5.56 -10.14 -22.45
C LEU A 5 -6.58 -9.01 -22.26
N THR A 6 -7.23 -8.96 -21.11
CA THR A 6 -7.53 -7.68 -20.47
C THR A 6 -6.17 -7.04 -20.17
N SER A 7 -5.61 -6.48 -21.26
CA SER A 7 -4.20 -6.31 -21.62
C SER A 7 -3.24 -6.12 -20.45
N THR A 8 -2.08 -6.76 -20.46
CA THR A 8 -1.01 -6.46 -19.50
C THR A 8 -0.69 -4.96 -19.46
N ASN A 9 -0.92 -4.21 -20.55
CA ASN A 9 -0.85 -2.75 -20.54
C ASN A 9 -1.89 -2.11 -19.61
N LYS A 10 -3.13 -2.61 -19.56
CA LYS A 10 -4.14 -2.17 -18.57
C LYS A 10 -3.70 -2.49 -17.15
N MET A 11 -3.03 -3.62 -16.92
CA MET A 11 -2.48 -3.96 -15.60
C MET A 11 -1.37 -2.98 -15.19
N ILE A 12 -0.49 -2.62 -16.14
CA ILE A 12 0.55 -1.60 -15.95
C ILE A 12 -0.07 -0.22 -15.73
N ASP A 13 -1.09 0.16 -16.50
CA ASP A 13 -1.80 1.45 -16.36
C ASP A 13 -2.46 1.56 -14.98
N THR A 14 -3.13 0.49 -14.53
CA THR A 14 -3.71 0.41 -13.18
C THR A 14 -2.62 0.53 -12.12
N LEU A 15 -1.52 -0.23 -12.24
CA LEU A 15 -0.41 -0.18 -11.30
C LEU A 15 0.20 1.23 -11.23
N THR A 16 0.37 1.89 -12.39
CA THR A 16 0.93 3.24 -12.52
C THR A 16 0.02 4.27 -11.85
N GLY A 17 -1.29 4.19 -12.10
CA GLY A 17 -2.28 5.04 -11.46
C GLY A 17 -2.30 4.87 -9.93
N ASN A 18 -2.09 3.64 -9.46
CA ASN A 18 -2.06 3.34 -8.04
C ASN A 18 -0.84 3.90 -7.31
N ILE A 19 0.31 4.13 -7.97
CA ILE A 19 1.47 4.80 -7.33
C ILE A 19 1.05 6.12 -6.69
N ALA A 20 0.32 6.95 -7.44
CA ALA A 20 -0.11 8.26 -6.94
C ALA A 20 -1.05 8.14 -5.73
N ILE A 21 -1.86 7.08 -5.68
CA ILE A 21 -2.74 6.79 -4.54
C ILE A 21 -1.90 6.36 -3.33
N LEU A 22 -0.92 5.47 -3.52
CA LEU A 22 -0.01 5.01 -2.45
C LEU A 22 0.77 6.20 -1.85
N GLU A 23 1.27 7.11 -2.69
CA GLU A 23 1.99 8.32 -2.24
C GLU A 23 1.08 9.31 -1.50
N GLN A 24 -0.18 9.47 -1.95
CA GLN A 24 -1.16 10.30 -1.25
C GLN A 24 -1.49 9.73 0.13
N ASP A 25 -1.70 8.41 0.21
CA ASP A 25 -1.97 7.72 1.48
C ASP A 25 -0.76 7.81 2.43
N GLU A 26 0.48 7.63 1.94
CA GLU A 26 1.71 7.86 2.71
C GLU A 26 1.70 9.25 3.35
N VAL A 27 1.51 10.30 2.54
CA VAL A 27 1.53 11.69 3.01
C VAL A 27 0.39 11.94 4.01
N ALA A 28 -0.80 11.39 3.77
CA ALA A 28 -1.94 11.54 4.66
C ALA A 28 -1.67 10.91 6.04
N PHE A 29 -1.10 9.70 6.08
CA PHE A 29 -0.73 9.05 7.34
C PHE A 29 0.34 9.85 8.10
N LEU A 30 1.43 10.22 7.42
CA LEU A 30 2.52 10.96 8.05
C LEU A 30 2.04 12.30 8.60
N LYS A 31 1.18 13.01 7.85
CA LYS A 31 0.58 14.27 8.28
C LYS A 31 -0.34 14.07 9.49
N TYR A 32 -1.22 13.07 9.44
CA TYR A 32 -2.14 12.79 10.55
C TYR A 32 -1.39 12.43 11.84
N VAL A 33 -0.33 11.62 11.75
CA VAL A 33 0.54 11.28 12.88
C VAL A 33 1.31 12.51 13.38
N ALA A 34 1.83 13.35 12.48
CA ALA A 34 2.55 14.56 12.88
C ALA A 34 1.65 15.61 13.55
N GLU A 35 0.41 15.75 13.10
CA GLU A 35 -0.55 16.74 13.62
C GLU A 35 -1.13 16.35 14.98
N ASN A 36 -1.33 15.06 15.22
CA ASN A 36 -1.97 14.56 16.45
C ASN A 36 -0.98 13.97 17.47
N GLY A 37 0.28 13.73 17.07
CA GLY A 37 1.34 13.29 17.98
C GLY A 37 1.08 11.92 18.62
N SER A 38 1.55 11.73 19.85
CA SER A 38 1.41 10.48 20.61
C SER A 38 0.10 10.36 21.42
N ASP A 39 -0.66 11.46 21.53
CA ASP A 39 -1.83 11.55 22.40
C ASP A 39 -3.13 11.42 21.60
N PHE A 40 -3.23 10.34 20.85
CA PHE A 40 -4.48 9.99 20.17
C PHE A 40 -5.57 9.60 21.17
N ASP A 41 -6.76 10.19 21.02
CA ASP A 41 -7.95 9.72 21.72
C ASP A 41 -8.50 8.40 21.10
N THR A 42 -9.49 7.80 21.74
CA THR A 42 -10.05 6.51 21.31
C THR A 42 -10.69 6.57 19.91
N GLU A 43 -11.32 7.69 19.55
CA GLU A 43 -11.98 7.86 18.26
C GLU A 43 -10.95 8.03 17.14
N GLN A 44 -9.91 8.84 17.40
CA GLN A 44 -8.80 9.05 16.49
C GLN A 44 -7.99 7.76 16.26
N LYS A 45 -7.80 6.93 17.30
CA LYS A 45 -7.18 5.60 17.16
C LYS A 45 -8.02 4.66 16.31
N ALA A 46 -9.34 4.64 16.52
CA ALA A 46 -10.25 3.81 15.73
C ALA A 46 -10.27 4.23 14.26
N PHE A 47 -10.34 5.54 13.99
CA PHE A 47 -10.25 6.09 12.64
C PHE A 47 -8.93 5.72 11.96
N LEU A 48 -7.81 5.89 12.67
CA LEU A 48 -6.48 5.56 12.16
C LEU A 48 -6.33 4.05 11.88
N ALA A 49 -6.86 3.19 12.75
CA ALA A 49 -6.85 1.74 12.57
C ALA A 49 -7.67 1.28 11.35
N ASP A 50 -8.86 1.86 11.15
CA ASP A 50 -9.68 1.57 9.97
C ASP A 50 -8.99 2.00 8.68
N ARG A 51 -8.27 3.14 8.72
CA ARG A 51 -7.46 3.58 7.58
C ARG A 51 -6.25 2.70 7.33
N VAL A 52 -5.53 2.31 8.36
CA VAL A 52 -4.42 1.34 8.25
C VAL A 52 -4.90 0.05 7.58
N ARG A 53 -6.05 -0.49 8.01
CA ARG A 53 -6.62 -1.71 7.40
C ARG A 53 -6.88 -1.52 5.91
N SER A 54 -7.60 -0.45 5.53
CA SER A 54 -7.95 -0.19 4.13
C SER A 54 -6.71 -0.01 3.24
N CYS A 55 -5.70 0.73 3.71
CA CYS A 55 -4.47 0.93 2.95
C CYS A 55 -3.62 -0.35 2.89
N THR A 56 -3.68 -1.21 3.91
CA THR A 56 -3.02 -2.53 3.90
C THR A 56 -3.67 -3.46 2.86
N GLU A 57 -5.00 -3.49 2.78
CA GLU A 57 -5.72 -4.25 1.76
C GLU A 57 -5.35 -3.78 0.35
N PHE A 58 -5.40 -2.47 0.11
CA PHE A 58 -5.00 -1.88 -1.17
C PHE A 58 -3.54 -2.17 -1.53
N LEU A 59 -2.62 -2.11 -0.55
CA LEU A 59 -1.22 -2.45 -0.74
C LEU A 59 -1.05 -3.91 -1.17
N ASN A 60 -1.76 -4.85 -0.52
CA ASN A 60 -1.69 -6.27 -0.85
C ASN A 60 -2.19 -6.56 -2.27
N GLU A 61 -3.25 -5.88 -2.71
CA GLU A 61 -3.73 -5.97 -4.09
C GLU A 61 -2.68 -5.48 -5.10
N ASN A 62 -2.00 -4.37 -4.80
CA ASN A 62 -0.92 -3.84 -5.65
C ASN A 62 0.31 -4.77 -5.71
N ILE A 63 0.68 -5.38 -4.59
CA ILE A 63 1.76 -6.39 -4.55
C ILE A 63 1.37 -7.61 -5.40
N SER A 64 0.13 -8.10 -5.28
CA SER A 64 -0.38 -9.21 -6.09
C SER A 64 -0.34 -8.89 -7.58
N LEU A 65 -0.75 -7.67 -7.96
CA LEU A 65 -0.72 -7.20 -9.34
C LEU A 65 0.71 -7.11 -9.89
N LEU A 66 1.65 -6.57 -9.11
CA LEU A 66 3.07 -6.50 -9.47
C LEU A 66 3.69 -7.88 -9.69
N ASN A 67 3.38 -8.84 -8.81
CA ASN A 67 3.85 -10.23 -8.94
C ASN A 67 3.33 -10.85 -10.24
N LYS A 68 2.03 -10.68 -10.53
CA LYS A 68 1.42 -11.20 -11.77
C LYS A 68 2.02 -10.58 -13.03
N ILE A 69 2.35 -9.28 -13.03
CA ILE A 69 3.04 -8.65 -14.17
C ILE A 69 4.47 -9.18 -14.31
N THR A 70 5.16 -9.41 -13.20
CA THR A 70 6.52 -9.99 -13.19
C THR A 70 6.53 -11.42 -13.75
N GLU A 71 5.54 -12.24 -13.42
CA GLU A 71 5.36 -13.59 -14.00
C GLU A 71 5.18 -13.52 -15.52
N VAL A 72 4.28 -12.64 -16.00
CA VAL A 72 4.05 -12.45 -17.45
C VAL A 72 5.29 -11.91 -18.17
N GLN A 73 6.11 -11.10 -17.49
CA GLN A 73 7.39 -10.62 -18.01
C GLN A 73 8.43 -11.75 -18.11
N ALA A 74 8.51 -12.63 -17.11
CA ALA A 74 9.41 -13.79 -17.12
C ALA A 74 9.09 -14.75 -18.27
N ASP A 75 7.81 -14.86 -18.64
CA ASP A 75 7.35 -15.65 -19.79
C ASP A 75 7.67 -14.99 -21.15
N GLY A 76 8.33 -13.82 -21.16
CA GLY A 76 8.76 -13.12 -22.37
C GLY A 76 7.66 -12.33 -23.08
N HIS A 77 6.46 -12.24 -22.48
CA HIS A 77 5.32 -11.50 -23.02
C HIS A 77 5.37 -9.99 -22.76
N LEU A 78 6.33 -9.52 -21.95
CA LEU A 78 6.56 -8.11 -21.65
C LEU A 78 8.05 -7.77 -21.76
N LYS A 79 8.38 -6.67 -22.46
CA LYS A 79 9.79 -6.28 -22.66
C LYS A 79 10.27 -5.10 -21.82
N PHE A 80 9.38 -4.27 -21.28
CA PHE A 80 9.75 -3.00 -20.64
C PHE A 80 8.78 -2.63 -19.52
N LEU A 81 8.88 -3.28 -18.36
CA LEU A 81 8.37 -2.72 -17.10
C LEU A 81 9.57 -2.42 -16.20
N ASP A 82 9.70 -1.16 -15.79
CA ASP A 82 10.54 -0.79 -14.66
C ASP A 82 9.72 -0.95 -13.37
N ALA A 83 10.05 -1.96 -12.57
CA ALA A 83 9.33 -2.30 -11.35
C ALA A 83 9.73 -1.42 -10.13
N ASP A 84 10.82 -0.66 -10.23
CA ASP A 84 11.42 -0.01 -9.06
C ASP A 84 10.57 1.12 -8.47
N PRO A 85 9.93 2.01 -9.25
CA PRO A 85 9.02 3.01 -8.69
C PRO A 85 7.89 2.41 -7.86
N TYR A 86 7.35 1.25 -8.28
CA TYR A 86 6.30 0.54 -7.56
C TYR A 86 6.79 -0.05 -6.25
N ARG A 87 7.96 -0.70 -6.28
CA ARG A 87 8.61 -1.25 -5.08
C ARG A 87 8.86 -0.15 -4.05
N ILE A 88 9.33 1.02 -4.50
CA ILE A 88 9.56 2.18 -3.63
C ILE A 88 8.24 2.67 -3.02
N ALA A 89 7.19 2.86 -3.81
CA ALA A 89 5.88 3.31 -3.30
C ALA A 89 5.30 2.33 -2.27
N ILE A 90 5.40 1.02 -2.54
CA ILE A 90 5.00 -0.05 -1.61
C ILE A 90 5.77 0.06 -0.29
N LEU A 91 7.10 0.17 -0.34
CA LEU A 91 7.93 0.26 0.85
C LEU A 91 7.63 1.51 1.69
N ARG A 92 7.36 2.65 1.03
CA ARG A 92 7.04 3.91 1.71
C ARG A 92 5.70 3.85 2.42
N LEU A 93 4.66 3.30 1.77
CA LEU A 93 3.36 3.12 2.43
C LEU A 93 3.45 2.11 3.59
N GLN A 94 4.20 1.02 3.43
CA GLN A 94 4.46 0.08 4.55
C GLN A 94 5.10 0.77 5.75
N ALA A 95 6.10 1.63 5.50
CA ALA A 95 6.75 2.38 6.57
C ALA A 95 5.79 3.37 7.25
N ALA A 96 4.94 4.06 6.48
CA ALA A 96 3.94 4.98 7.02
C ALA A 96 2.88 4.24 7.87
N ILE A 97 2.43 3.07 7.42
CA ILE A 97 1.50 2.21 8.18
C ILE A 97 2.13 1.79 9.51
N LEU A 98 3.38 1.30 9.51
CA LEU A 98 4.07 0.90 10.74
C LEU A 98 4.22 2.06 11.74
N GLN A 99 4.47 3.27 11.24
CA GLN A 99 4.53 4.48 12.09
C GLN A 99 3.15 4.83 12.66
N ALA A 100 2.09 4.75 11.87
CA ALA A 100 0.72 4.96 12.33
C ALA A 100 0.30 3.94 13.40
N GLU A 101 0.61 2.66 13.20
CA GLU A 101 0.38 1.59 14.16
C GLU A 101 1.15 1.81 15.47
N ALA A 102 2.42 2.21 15.37
CA ALA A 102 3.23 2.54 16.55
C ALA A 102 2.64 3.71 17.34
N ALA A 103 2.09 4.71 16.65
CA ALA A 103 1.50 5.90 17.27
C ALA A 103 0.15 5.62 17.97
N CYS A 104 -0.62 4.64 17.49
CA CYS A 104 -1.80 4.13 18.22
C CYS A 104 -1.43 3.45 19.56
N GLY A 105 -0.17 3.05 19.71
CA GLY A 105 0.33 2.20 20.78
C GLY A 105 -0.03 0.74 20.52
N LYS A 106 0.87 -0.19 20.87
CA LYS A 106 0.45 -1.59 21.04
C LYS A 106 -0.68 -1.57 22.06
N ASN A 107 -1.79 -2.26 21.80
CA ASN A 107 -2.63 -2.74 22.88
C ASN A 107 -1.70 -3.53 23.81
N THR A 108 -1.17 -2.88 24.85
CA THR A 108 -0.65 -3.57 26.01
C THR A 108 -1.88 -4.17 26.64
N GLU A 109 -2.25 -5.36 26.17
CA GLU A 109 -3.21 -6.20 26.86
C GLU A 109 -2.76 -6.28 28.33
N PRO A 110 -3.64 -5.96 29.30
CA PRO A 110 -3.38 -6.37 30.66
C PRO A 110 -3.48 -7.89 30.65
N THR A 111 -2.33 -8.57 30.73
CA THR A 111 -2.27 -9.97 31.12
C THR A 111 -2.90 -10.08 32.51
N ASN A 112 -4.16 -10.53 32.54
CA ASN A 112 -4.80 -11.10 33.71
C ASN A 112 -4.71 -12.62 33.64
#